data_AF-A0A5C8B0G6-F1
#
_entry.id   AF-A0A5C8B0G6-F1
#
_cell.length_a   1.000
_cell.length_b   1.000
_cell.length_c   1.000
_cell.angle_alpha   90.00
_cell.angle_beta   90.00
_cell.angle_gamma   90.00
#
_symmetry.space_group_name_H-M   'P 1'
#
loop_
_entity.id
_entity.type
_entity.pdbx_description
1 polymer ?
#
loop_
_entity_poly.entity_id
_entity_poly.type
_entity_poly.pdbx_seq_one_letter_code
_entity_poly.pdbx_strand_id
1 'polypeptide(L)'
;MLPRLQHLITVLPWQDWAALALFVFGWIGYAQFASRRARVERTLLSSTNHYRRLWMLQVTHRDQRIVDAAITQNLASSPSFWASTTILVIGGLLAVLGTTEKASEFVRDLPFAVRTSLLVLDIKLIALLSVFVYAFFRFTWSMRVYSFGAILVGAAPNVDVFNEGGADRQEFGDRAGKLMGMAAESFADGLRAYYMSFAVIAWLVSPVA
;
A
#
# COMPACT_ATOMS: atom_id res chain seq x y z
N MET A 1 24.69 -23.07 -12.54
CA MET A 1 23.51 -22.39 -11.93
C MET A 1 22.31 -22.23 -12.88
N LEU A 2 22.46 -22.33 -14.20
CA LEU A 2 21.34 -22.29 -15.17
C LEU A 2 20.37 -23.50 -15.25
N PRO A 3 20.71 -24.76 -14.91
CA PRO A 3 19.79 -25.89 -15.14
C PRO A 3 18.54 -25.88 -14.26
N ARG A 4 18.61 -25.28 -13.05
CA ARG A 4 17.45 -25.20 -12.13
C ARG A 4 16.38 -24.23 -12.62
N LEU A 5 16.76 -23.17 -13.34
CA LEU A 5 15.82 -22.18 -13.90
C LEU A 5 15.01 -22.77 -15.08
N GLN A 6 15.62 -23.60 -15.91
CA GLN A 6 14.92 -24.30 -16.99
C GLN A 6 13.86 -25.27 -16.45
N HIS A 7 14.12 -25.91 -15.31
CA HIS A 7 13.13 -26.77 -14.64
C HIS A 7 11.97 -25.99 -14.02
N LEU A 8 12.20 -24.77 -13.51
CA LEU A 8 11.13 -23.90 -13.01
C LEU A 8 10.17 -23.47 -14.14
N ILE A 9 10.71 -23.19 -15.33
CA ILE A 9 9.92 -22.74 -16.50
C ILE A 9 9.05 -23.87 -17.05
N THR A 10 9.51 -25.14 -16.99
CA THR A 10 8.76 -26.30 -17.50
C THR A 10 7.77 -26.90 -16.52
N VAL A 11 7.87 -26.57 -15.22
CA VAL A 11 6.98 -27.12 -14.17
C VAL A 11 5.71 -26.28 -13.98
N LEU A 12 5.73 -25.00 -14.32
CA LEU A 12 4.53 -24.15 -14.29
C LEU A 12 3.65 -24.41 -15.52
N PRO A 13 2.41 -24.88 -15.35
CA PRO A 13 1.42 -24.91 -16.43
C PRO A 13 1.31 -23.55 -17.10
N TRP A 14 1.05 -23.53 -18.41
CA TRP A 14 0.89 -22.27 -19.15
C TRP A 14 -0.21 -21.36 -18.56
N GLN A 15 -1.20 -21.96 -17.88
CA GLN A 15 -2.27 -21.27 -17.17
C GLN A 15 -1.75 -20.45 -15.99
N ASP A 16 -0.80 -20.97 -15.22
CA ASP A 16 -0.19 -20.24 -14.11
C ASP A 16 0.71 -19.10 -14.61
N TRP A 17 1.40 -19.30 -15.74
CA TRP A 17 2.11 -18.22 -16.42
C TRP A 17 1.17 -17.12 -16.91
N ALA A 18 0.03 -17.49 -17.48
CA ALA A 18 -0.99 -16.55 -17.92
C ALA A 18 -1.60 -15.79 -16.73
N ALA A 19 -1.90 -16.48 -15.62
CA ALA A 19 -2.41 -15.85 -14.40
C ALA A 19 -1.41 -14.88 -13.79
N LEU A 20 -0.12 -15.26 -13.70
CA LEU A 20 0.93 -14.37 -13.20
C LEU A 20 1.13 -13.15 -14.10
N ALA A 21 1.15 -13.35 -15.42
CA ALA A 21 1.25 -12.25 -16.38
C ALA A 21 0.04 -11.31 -16.25
N LEU A 22 -1.18 -11.85 -16.20
CA LEU A 22 -2.40 -11.07 -16.01
C LEU A 22 -2.37 -10.29 -14.70
N PHE A 23 -1.88 -10.91 -13.62
CA PHE A 23 -1.71 -10.24 -12.34
C PHE A 23 -0.71 -9.09 -12.42
N VAL A 24 0.47 -9.29 -13.01
CA VAL A 24 1.51 -8.25 -13.12
C VAL A 24 1.05 -7.12 -14.04
N PHE A 25 0.50 -7.43 -15.21
CA PHE A 25 -0.02 -6.42 -16.13
C PHE A 25 -1.26 -5.72 -15.56
N GLY A 26 -2.13 -6.45 -14.86
CA GLY A 26 -3.27 -5.89 -14.15
C GLY A 26 -2.84 -4.93 -13.04
N TRP A 27 -1.83 -5.30 -12.26
CA TRP A 27 -1.25 -4.46 -11.22
C TRP A 27 -0.64 -3.19 -11.80
N ILE A 28 0.26 -3.32 -12.78
CA ILE A 28 0.94 -2.18 -13.42
C ILE A 28 -0.08 -1.29 -14.12
N GLY A 29 -0.99 -1.88 -14.89
CA GLY A 29 -2.05 -1.20 -15.62
C GLY A 29 -2.98 -0.44 -14.67
N TYR A 30 -3.41 -1.06 -13.57
CA TYR A 30 -4.22 -0.43 -12.56
C TYR A 30 -3.46 0.69 -11.83
N ALA A 31 -2.20 0.49 -11.45
CA ALA A 31 -1.39 1.52 -10.79
C ALA A 31 -1.20 2.75 -11.72
N GLN A 32 -0.92 2.52 -13.00
CA GLN A 32 -0.82 3.59 -14.01
C GLN A 32 -2.17 4.27 -14.26
N PHE A 33 -3.26 3.50 -14.36
CA PHE A 33 -4.60 4.04 -14.53
C PHE A 33 -5.01 4.90 -13.32
N ALA A 34 -4.85 4.37 -12.11
CA ALA A 34 -5.21 5.06 -10.88
C ALA A 34 -4.39 6.35 -10.68
N SER A 35 -3.09 6.33 -10.97
CA SER A 35 -2.24 7.52 -10.89
C SER A 35 -2.58 8.56 -11.95
N ARG A 36 -2.87 8.16 -13.20
CA ARG A 36 -3.32 9.08 -14.27
C ARG A 36 -4.68 9.69 -13.95
N ARG A 37 -5.65 8.88 -13.51
CA ARG A 37 -7.00 9.34 -13.18
C ARG A 37 -7.05 10.24 -11.95
N ALA A 38 -6.18 10.00 -10.96
CA ALA A 38 -6.03 10.92 -9.83
C ALA A 38 -5.63 12.35 -10.25
N ARG A 39 -4.98 12.52 -11.42
CA ARG A 39 -4.58 13.82 -11.97
C ARG A 39 -5.63 14.48 -12.87
N VAL A 40 -6.50 13.69 -13.50
CA VAL A 40 -7.45 14.16 -14.53
C VAL A 40 -8.87 14.32 -13.98
N GLU A 41 -9.27 13.49 -13.03
CA GLU A 41 -10.61 13.51 -12.44
C GLU A 41 -10.60 13.70 -10.92
N ARG A 42 -11.71 14.22 -10.40
CA ARG A 42 -11.98 14.37 -8.96
C ARG A 42 -12.22 13.00 -8.32
N THR A 43 -11.16 12.21 -8.17
CA THR A 43 -11.18 11.00 -7.34
C THR A 43 -11.37 11.40 -5.87
N LEU A 44 -11.90 10.49 -5.03
CA LEU A 44 -12.00 10.72 -3.58
C LEU A 44 -10.65 11.16 -2.98
N LEU A 45 -9.55 10.53 -3.42
CA LEU A 45 -8.20 10.88 -2.98
C LEU A 45 -7.82 12.32 -3.37
N SER A 46 -8.10 12.73 -4.61
CA SER A 46 -7.85 14.09 -5.11
C SER A 46 -8.70 15.12 -4.38
N SER A 47 -9.99 14.84 -4.16
CA SER A 47 -10.90 15.69 -3.39
C SER A 47 -10.42 15.86 -1.95
N THR A 48 -10.01 14.78 -1.27
CA THR A 48 -9.49 14.89 0.10
C THR A 48 -8.12 15.59 0.13
N ASN A 49 -7.28 15.44 -0.89
CA ASN A 49 -6.02 16.18 -1.01
C ASN A 49 -6.26 17.70 -1.11
N HIS A 50 -7.32 18.14 -1.79
CA HIS A 50 -7.72 19.54 -1.79
C HIS A 50 -8.03 20.03 -0.37
N TYR A 51 -8.80 19.26 0.42
CA TYR A 51 -9.07 19.61 1.82
C TYR A 51 -7.84 19.56 2.71
N ARG A 52 -6.87 18.66 2.46
CA ARG A 52 -5.59 18.65 3.17
C ARG A 52 -4.78 19.91 2.91
N ARG A 53 -4.77 20.41 1.67
CA ARG A 53 -4.15 21.70 1.33
C ARG A 53 -4.86 22.85 2.05
N LEU A 54 -6.19 22.89 2.01
CA LEU A 54 -6.97 23.92 2.72
C LEU A 54 -6.74 23.86 4.23
N TRP A 55 -6.67 22.66 4.81
CA TRP A 55 -6.35 22.45 6.21
C TRP A 55 -4.97 23.03 6.54
N MET A 56 -3.94 22.71 5.76
CA MET A 56 -2.60 23.25 5.96
C MET A 56 -2.51 24.76 5.77
N LEU A 57 -3.32 25.34 4.88
CA LEU A 57 -3.48 26.80 4.80
C LEU A 57 -4.10 27.36 6.08
N GLN A 58 -5.15 26.71 6.61
CA GLN A 58 -5.80 27.14 7.85
C GLN A 58 -4.89 27.04 9.09
N VAL A 59 -3.91 26.13 9.12
CA VAL A 59 -2.88 26.09 10.17
C VAL A 59 -2.14 27.43 10.29
N THR A 60 -1.93 28.14 9.17
CA THR A 60 -1.24 29.45 9.14
C THR A 60 -2.07 30.60 9.70
N HIS A 61 -3.35 30.37 9.98
CA HIS A 61 -4.28 31.34 10.56
C HIS A 61 -4.58 31.05 12.04
N ARG A 62 -3.99 30.00 12.62
CA ARG A 62 -4.21 29.58 14.00
C ARG A 62 -2.92 29.68 14.79
N ASP A 63 -2.97 30.28 15.97
CA ASP A 63 -1.86 30.19 16.94
C ASP A 63 -1.93 28.88 17.74
N GLN A 64 -3.14 28.49 18.17
CA GLN A 64 -3.34 27.23 18.87
C GLN A 64 -3.47 26.06 17.87
N ARG A 65 -2.46 25.19 17.85
CA ARG A 65 -2.33 24.08 16.87
C ARG A 65 -2.40 22.69 17.49
N ILE A 66 -2.78 22.57 18.76
CA ILE A 66 -2.99 21.26 19.41
C ILE A 66 -3.97 20.39 18.61
N VAL A 67 -5.03 20.98 18.05
CA VAL A 67 -6.01 20.26 17.21
C VAL A 67 -5.35 19.74 15.93
N ASP A 68 -4.52 20.54 15.26
CA ASP A 68 -3.85 20.15 14.02
C ASP A 68 -2.81 19.05 14.27
N ALA A 69 -2.07 19.12 15.39
CA ALA A 69 -1.16 18.06 15.82
C ALA A 69 -1.93 16.76 16.13
N ALA A 70 -3.06 16.85 16.83
CA ALA A 70 -3.90 15.69 17.15
C ALA A 70 -4.49 15.03 15.90
N ILE A 71 -4.97 15.83 14.92
CA ILE A 71 -5.45 15.32 13.63
C ILE A 71 -4.33 14.58 12.90
N THR A 72 -3.13 15.17 12.84
CA THR A 72 -1.98 14.55 12.18
C THR A 72 -1.62 13.20 12.82
N GLN A 73 -1.61 13.14 14.16
CA GLN A 73 -1.34 11.92 14.90
C GLN A 73 -2.44 10.86 14.68
N ASN A 74 -3.71 11.29 14.62
CA ASN A 74 -4.84 10.40 14.33
C ASN A 74 -4.73 9.81 12.92
N LEU A 75 -4.38 10.62 11.91
CA LEU A 75 -4.18 10.17 10.54
C LEU A 75 -3.04 9.14 10.41
N ALA A 76 -1.99 9.25 11.23
CA ALA A 76 -0.90 8.27 11.27
C ALA A 76 -1.28 6.92 11.93
N SER A 77 -2.34 6.89 12.74
CA SER A 77 -2.75 5.67 13.45
C SER A 77 -3.26 4.57 12.52
N SER A 78 -4.01 4.91 11.46
CA SER A 78 -4.56 3.92 10.54
C SER A 78 -3.46 3.18 9.76
N PRO A 79 -2.49 3.85 9.10
CA PRO A 79 -1.35 3.17 8.50
C PRO A 79 -0.57 2.28 9.49
N SER A 80 -0.45 2.68 10.76
CA SER A 80 0.21 1.87 11.79
C SER A 80 -0.54 0.57 12.08
N PHE A 81 -1.87 0.64 12.24
CA PHE A 81 -2.69 -0.56 12.44
C PHE A 81 -2.55 -1.54 11.27
N TRP A 82 -2.67 -1.04 10.03
CA TRP A 82 -2.54 -1.85 8.83
C TRP A 82 -1.14 -2.45 8.66
N ALA A 83 -0.08 -1.71 8.99
CA ALA A 83 1.29 -2.22 8.97
C ALA A 83 1.46 -3.40 9.94
N SER A 84 0.95 -3.28 11.17
CA SER A 84 0.99 -4.37 12.17
C SER A 84 0.22 -5.60 11.70
N THR A 85 -0.98 -5.43 11.15
CA THR A 85 -1.74 -6.54 10.56
C THR A 85 -0.98 -7.18 9.39
N THR A 86 -0.31 -6.38 8.56
CA THR A 86 0.49 -6.89 7.44
C THR A 86 1.66 -7.74 7.93
N ILE A 87 2.33 -7.36 9.03
CA ILE A 87 3.40 -8.18 9.64
C ILE A 87 2.87 -9.55 10.05
N LEU A 88 1.68 -9.62 10.66
CA LEU A 88 1.06 -10.90 11.04
C LEU A 88 0.77 -11.78 9.82
N VAL A 89 0.25 -11.19 8.74
CA VAL A 89 0.01 -11.91 7.48
C VAL A 89 1.32 -12.43 6.90
N ILE A 90 2.37 -11.60 6.86
CA ILE A 90 3.71 -12.01 6.41
C ILE A 90 4.24 -13.17 7.25
N GLY A 91 4.14 -13.11 8.58
CA GLY A 91 4.54 -14.19 9.48
C GLY A 91 3.75 -15.48 9.24
N GLY A 92 2.44 -15.38 9.01
CA GLY A 92 1.59 -16.52 8.66
C GLY A 92 2.00 -17.15 7.33
N LEU A 93 2.26 -16.36 6.30
CA LEU A 93 2.71 -16.85 4.99
C LEU A 93 4.10 -17.53 5.08
N LEU A 94 5.02 -16.97 5.86
CA LEU A 94 6.33 -17.57 6.09
C LEU A 94 6.22 -18.89 6.87
N ALA A 95 5.33 -18.98 7.86
CA ALA A 95 5.07 -20.23 8.57
C ALA A 95 4.48 -21.32 7.65
N VAL A 96 3.57 -20.93 6.74
CA VAL A 96 3.03 -21.84 5.71
C VAL A 96 4.12 -22.30 4.75
N LEU A 97 5.00 -21.40 4.28
CA LEU A 97 6.16 -21.76 3.45
C LEU A 97 7.15 -22.70 4.17
N GLY A 98 7.27 -22.59 5.49
CA GLY A 98 8.06 -23.53 6.30
C GLY A 98 7.36 -24.88 6.54
N THR A 99 6.06 -24.99 6.24
CA THR A 99 5.22 -26.17 6.48
C THR A 99 4.41 -26.58 5.23
N THR A 100 4.95 -26.30 4.02
CA THR A 100 4.24 -26.44 2.74
C THR A 100 3.66 -27.84 2.53
N GLU A 101 4.31 -28.89 3.02
CA GLU A 101 3.82 -30.29 2.90
C GLU A 101 2.43 -30.46 3.54
N LYS A 102 2.23 -29.96 4.76
CA LYS A 102 0.94 -30.01 5.48
C LYS A 102 -0.10 -29.07 4.87
N ALA A 103 0.34 -27.90 4.41
CA ALA A 103 -0.54 -26.95 3.73
C ALA A 103 -1.05 -27.52 2.40
N SER A 104 -0.21 -28.25 1.67
CA SER A 104 -0.60 -28.91 0.42
C SER A 104 -1.61 -30.04 0.65
N GLU A 105 -1.56 -30.76 1.77
CA GLU A 105 -2.58 -31.76 2.11
C GLU A 105 -3.94 -31.10 2.34
N PHE A 106 -3.99 -30.01 3.11
CA PHE A 106 -5.23 -29.26 3.34
C PHE A 106 -5.82 -28.67 2.06
N VAL A 107 -4.98 -28.14 1.17
CA VAL A 107 -5.44 -27.62 -0.13
C VAL A 107 -5.98 -28.75 -1.01
N ARG A 108 -5.41 -29.96 -0.96
CA ARG A 108 -5.91 -31.12 -1.72
C ARG A 108 -7.30 -31.59 -1.28
N ASP A 109 -7.69 -31.31 -0.04
CA ASP A 109 -9.02 -31.64 0.48
C ASP A 109 -10.10 -30.64 0.03
N LEU A 110 -9.73 -29.50 -0.56
CA LEU A 110 -10.69 -28.57 -1.14
C LEU A 110 -11.23 -29.12 -2.48
N PRO A 111 -12.55 -29.26 -2.65
CA PRO A 111 -13.15 -29.90 -3.84
C PRO A 111 -12.88 -29.14 -5.15
N PHE A 112 -12.44 -27.88 -5.07
CA PHE A 112 -12.14 -27.02 -6.23
C PHE A 112 -10.63 -26.84 -6.48
N ALA A 113 -9.76 -27.39 -5.62
CA ALA A 113 -8.32 -27.20 -5.75
C ALA A 113 -7.72 -28.21 -6.73
N VAL A 114 -7.06 -27.70 -7.76
CA VAL A 114 -6.33 -28.54 -8.72
C VAL A 114 -5.10 -29.13 -8.03
N ARG A 115 -4.85 -30.44 -8.19
CA ARG A 115 -3.63 -31.11 -7.69
C ARG A 115 -2.38 -30.38 -8.22
N THR A 116 -1.78 -29.57 -7.36
CA THR A 116 -0.67 -28.69 -7.69
C THR A 116 0.62 -29.24 -7.07
N SER A 117 1.77 -29.08 -7.74
CA SER A 117 3.06 -29.48 -7.18
C SER A 117 3.44 -28.55 -6.01
N LEU A 118 4.19 -29.07 -5.04
CA LEU A 118 4.68 -28.27 -3.91
C LEU A 118 5.43 -27.02 -4.38
N LEU A 119 6.22 -27.15 -5.45
CA LEU A 119 6.96 -26.04 -6.05
C LEU A 119 6.06 -24.92 -6.58
N VAL A 120 4.93 -25.27 -7.21
CA VAL A 120 3.99 -24.26 -7.73
C VAL A 120 3.25 -23.59 -6.57
N LEU A 121 2.91 -24.32 -5.52
CA LEU A 121 2.33 -23.74 -4.31
C LEU A 121 3.31 -22.75 -3.65
N ASP A 122 4.59 -23.09 -3.52
CA ASP A 122 5.63 -22.19 -2.99
C ASP A 122 5.73 -20.91 -3.83
N ILE A 123 5.69 -21.01 -5.17
CA ILE A 123 5.73 -19.83 -6.06
C ILE A 123 4.53 -18.92 -5.83
N LYS A 124 3.31 -19.48 -5.69
CA LYS A 124 2.09 -18.70 -5.43
C LYS A 124 2.16 -18.01 -4.06
N LEU A 125 2.65 -18.72 -3.04
CA LEU A 125 2.85 -18.17 -1.69
C LEU A 125 3.91 -17.05 -1.70
N ILE A 126 5.02 -17.20 -2.44
CA ILE A 126 6.04 -16.16 -2.60
C ILE A 126 5.48 -14.93 -3.34
N ALA A 127 4.63 -15.14 -4.36
CA ALA A 127 3.96 -14.04 -5.04
C ALA A 127 3.03 -13.27 -4.07
N LEU A 128 2.23 -13.98 -3.28
CA LEU A 128 1.37 -13.38 -2.25
C LEU A 128 2.18 -12.66 -1.17
N LEU A 129 3.27 -13.27 -0.71
CA LEU A 129 4.20 -12.68 0.24
C LEU A 129 4.79 -11.38 -0.30
N SER A 130 5.17 -11.35 -1.57
CA SER A 130 5.72 -10.15 -2.22
C SER A 130 4.72 -8.99 -2.23
N VAL A 131 3.43 -9.28 -2.44
CA VAL A 131 2.34 -8.28 -2.37
C VAL A 131 2.23 -7.69 -0.96
N PHE A 132 2.27 -8.52 0.08
CA PHE A 132 2.17 -8.04 1.46
C PHE A 132 3.44 -7.34 1.94
N VAL A 133 4.62 -7.76 1.49
CA VAL A 133 5.87 -7.03 1.73
C VAL A 133 5.78 -5.62 1.12
N TYR A 134 5.29 -5.50 -0.12
CA TYR A 134 5.03 -4.20 -0.73
C TYR A 134 4.03 -3.38 0.11
N ALA A 135 2.90 -3.96 0.51
CA ALA A 135 1.89 -3.27 1.31
C ALA A 135 2.47 -2.73 2.64
N PHE A 136 3.28 -3.54 3.33
CA PHE A 136 3.97 -3.16 4.56
C PHE A 136 4.87 -1.94 4.36
N PHE A 137 5.68 -1.92 3.29
CA PHE A 137 6.53 -0.77 2.98
C PHE A 137 5.72 0.48 2.61
N ARG A 138 4.57 0.35 1.94
CA ARG A 138 3.70 1.50 1.64
C ARG A 138 3.05 2.07 2.90
N PHE A 139 2.60 1.23 3.83
CA PHE A 139 2.05 1.70 5.11
C PHE A 139 3.10 2.34 6.01
N THR A 140 4.29 1.74 6.12
CA THR A 140 5.40 2.33 6.89
C THR A 140 5.91 3.63 6.30
N TRP A 141 5.96 3.73 4.96
CA TRP A 141 6.24 4.99 4.29
C TRP A 141 5.17 6.05 4.59
N SER A 142 3.88 5.69 4.53
CA SER A 142 2.78 6.59 4.90
C SER A 142 2.95 7.14 6.32
N MET A 143 3.25 6.28 7.31
CA MET A 143 3.54 6.70 8.68
C MET A 143 4.68 7.72 8.73
N ARG A 144 5.79 7.43 8.06
CA ARG A 144 6.96 8.31 8.04
C ARG A 144 6.63 9.69 7.46
N VAL A 145 5.85 9.74 6.37
CA VAL A 145 5.44 11.01 5.76
C VAL A 145 4.46 11.77 6.66
N TYR A 146 3.56 11.09 7.38
CA TYR A 146 2.73 11.75 8.39
C TYR A 146 3.56 12.31 9.55
N SER A 147 4.61 11.61 10.00
CA SER A 147 5.56 12.15 11.00
C SER A 147 6.22 13.43 10.49
N PHE A 148 6.61 13.50 9.21
CA PHE A 148 7.12 14.74 8.61
C PHE A 148 6.04 15.84 8.56
N GLY A 149 4.79 15.47 8.29
CA GLY A 149 3.64 16.37 8.38
C GLY A 149 3.47 16.97 9.79
N ALA A 150 3.62 16.15 10.84
CA ALA A 150 3.54 16.63 12.22
C ALA A 150 4.67 17.62 12.54
N ILE A 151 5.87 17.36 12.03
CA ILE A 151 7.01 18.28 12.15
C ILE A 151 6.69 19.61 11.46
N LEU A 152 6.10 19.60 10.26
CA LEU A 152 5.70 20.85 9.58
C LEU A 152 4.64 21.63 10.36
N VAL A 153 3.64 20.96 10.92
CA VAL A 153 2.62 21.61 11.76
C VAL A 153 3.26 22.23 13.00
N GLY A 154 4.19 21.52 13.65
CA GLY A 154 4.92 22.03 14.81
C GLY A 154 5.91 23.14 14.49
N ALA A 155 6.48 23.15 13.29
CA ALA A 155 7.43 24.17 12.81
C ALA A 155 6.76 25.37 12.13
N ALA A 156 5.43 25.39 12.03
CA ALA A 156 4.71 26.52 11.46
C ALA A 156 5.02 27.81 12.26
N PRO A 157 5.39 28.93 11.60
CA PRO A 157 5.55 30.22 12.28
C PRO A 157 4.29 30.66 13.03
N ASN A 158 4.40 31.54 14.02
CA ASN A 158 3.22 32.14 14.67
C ASN A 158 2.39 32.96 13.67
N VAL A 159 1.10 33.19 13.96
CA VAL A 159 0.20 33.89 13.02
C VAL A 159 0.72 35.29 12.65
N ASP A 160 1.37 35.96 13.59
CA ASP A 160 1.92 37.31 13.41
C ASP A 160 3.02 37.34 12.34
N VAL A 161 3.91 36.34 12.31
CA VAL A 161 4.95 36.24 11.28
C VAL A 161 4.34 36.11 9.88
N PHE A 162 3.20 35.42 9.77
CA PHE A 162 2.46 35.36 8.51
C PHE A 162 1.72 36.67 8.19
N ASN A 163 1.18 37.37 9.19
CA ASN A 163 0.51 38.67 9.00
C ASN A 163 1.47 39.77 8.56
N GLU A 164 2.69 39.77 9.11
CA GLU A 164 3.77 40.72 8.81
C GLU A 164 4.47 40.43 7.46
N GLY A 165 4.13 39.31 6.81
CA GLY A 165 4.75 38.90 5.55
C GLY A 165 6.14 38.27 5.70
N GLY A 166 6.56 37.89 6.92
CA GLY A 166 7.80 37.17 7.17
C GLY A 166 7.77 35.70 6.69
N ALA A 167 6.59 35.17 6.37
CA ALA A 167 6.41 33.88 5.71
C ALA A 167 5.16 33.90 4.80
N ASP A 168 5.22 33.17 3.68
CA ASP A 168 4.09 33.03 2.76
C ASP A 168 3.15 31.88 3.19
N ARG A 169 1.87 32.22 3.39
CA ARG A 169 0.82 31.26 3.77
C ARG A 169 0.49 30.24 2.69
N GLN A 170 0.41 30.69 1.43
CA GLN A 170 0.12 29.82 0.30
C GLN A 170 1.27 28.86 0.08
N GLU A 171 2.53 29.33 0.15
CA GLU A 171 3.70 28.47 0.02
C GLU A 171 3.72 27.38 1.10
N PHE A 172 3.46 27.75 2.36
CA PHE A 172 3.36 26.79 3.46
C PHE A 172 2.21 25.79 3.23
N GLY A 173 1.01 26.28 2.92
CA GLY A 173 -0.18 25.47 2.69
C GLY A 173 -0.02 24.48 1.53
N ASP A 174 0.65 24.90 0.45
CA ASP A 174 0.96 24.07 -0.71
C ASP A 174 1.95 22.95 -0.37
N ARG A 175 3.06 23.30 0.28
CA ARG A 175 4.11 22.32 0.64
C ARG A 175 3.62 21.32 1.67
N ALA A 176 3.03 21.81 2.76
CA ALA A 176 2.52 20.95 3.81
C ALA A 176 1.31 20.14 3.33
N GLY A 177 0.42 20.75 2.53
CA GLY A 177 -0.72 20.06 1.93
C GLY A 177 -0.30 18.92 1.01
N LYS A 178 0.72 19.15 0.17
CA LYS A 178 1.31 18.12 -0.69
C LYS A 178 1.93 16.99 0.13
N LEU A 179 2.63 17.31 1.23
CA LEU A 179 3.20 16.30 2.12
C LEU A 179 2.13 15.40 2.74
N MET A 180 1.06 15.99 3.30
CA MET A 180 -0.08 15.24 3.83
C MET A 180 -0.78 14.40 2.76
N GLY A 181 -0.86 14.92 1.53
CA GLY A 181 -1.38 14.18 0.39
C GLY A 181 -0.54 12.96 0.01
N MET A 182 0.79 13.11 -0.04
CA MET A 182 1.70 11.99 -0.30
C MET A 182 1.60 10.88 0.77
N ALA A 183 1.40 11.25 2.04
CA ALA A 183 1.17 10.28 3.10
C ALA A 183 -0.11 9.45 2.85
N ALA A 184 -1.20 10.13 2.48
CA ALA A 184 -2.47 9.50 2.17
C ALA A 184 -2.43 8.64 0.89
N GLU A 185 -1.69 9.08 -0.13
CA GLU A 185 -1.45 8.30 -1.36
C GLU A 185 -0.72 6.99 -1.07
N SER A 186 0.34 7.03 -0.25
CA SER A 186 1.04 5.82 0.17
C SER A 186 0.15 4.87 0.99
N PHE A 187 -0.74 5.40 1.82
CA PHE A 187 -1.74 4.56 2.50
C PHE A 187 -2.70 3.90 1.50
N ALA A 188 -3.23 4.66 0.55
CA ALA A 188 -4.12 4.15 -0.48
C ALA A 188 -3.46 3.06 -1.34
N ASP A 189 -2.17 3.20 -1.65
CA ASP A 189 -1.42 2.18 -2.39
C ASP A 189 -1.23 0.89 -1.59
N GLY A 190 -1.03 0.98 -0.26
CA GLY A 190 -1.04 -0.20 0.60
C GLY A 190 -2.40 -0.92 0.61
N LEU A 191 -3.51 -0.17 0.66
CA LEU A 191 -4.85 -0.75 0.56
C LEU A 191 -5.11 -1.40 -0.81
N ARG A 192 -4.64 -0.78 -1.90
CA ARG A 192 -4.73 -1.37 -3.25
C ARG A 192 -3.98 -2.69 -3.34
N ALA A 193 -2.82 -2.80 -2.69
CA ALA A 193 -2.10 -4.07 -2.60
C ALA A 193 -2.92 -5.16 -1.90
N TYR A 194 -3.62 -4.81 -0.82
CA TYR A 194 -4.55 -5.73 -0.16
C TYR A 194 -5.66 -6.19 -1.10
N TYR A 195 -6.29 -5.28 -1.85
CA TYR A 195 -7.32 -5.65 -2.81
C TYR A 195 -6.79 -6.56 -3.93
N MET A 196 -5.58 -6.28 -4.43
CA MET A 196 -4.92 -7.11 -5.43
C MET A 196 -4.49 -8.47 -4.87
N SER A 197 -4.22 -8.59 -3.57
CA SER A 197 -3.88 -9.87 -2.95
C SER A 197 -5.01 -10.92 -3.11
N PHE A 198 -6.27 -10.49 -3.21
CA PHE A 198 -7.40 -11.39 -3.49
C PHE A 198 -7.28 -12.11 -4.84
N ALA A 199 -6.71 -11.47 -5.86
CA ALA A 199 -6.46 -12.13 -7.15
C ALA A 199 -5.43 -13.26 -7.00
N VAL A 200 -4.39 -13.04 -6.18
CA VAL A 200 -3.40 -14.08 -5.88
C VAL A 200 -3.98 -15.19 -5.00
N ILE A 201 -4.90 -14.87 -4.08
CA ILE A 201 -5.64 -15.85 -3.28
C ILE A 201 -6.57 -16.70 -4.16
N ALA A 202 -7.27 -16.10 -5.13
CA ALA A 202 -8.04 -16.85 -6.11
C ALA A 202 -7.13 -17.78 -6.93
N TRP A 203 -5.97 -17.28 -7.37
CA TRP A 203 -4.96 -18.06 -8.08
C TRP A 203 -4.38 -19.22 -7.25
N LEU A 204 -4.29 -19.10 -5.92
CA LEU A 204 -3.93 -20.21 -5.03
C LEU A 204 -4.91 -21.38 -5.12
N VAL A 205 -6.20 -21.11 -5.31
CA VAL A 205 -7.25 -22.14 -5.44
C VAL A 205 -7.25 -22.75 -6.84
N SER A 206 -7.27 -21.91 -7.88
CA SER A 206 -7.30 -22.35 -9.28
C SER A 206 -6.68 -21.32 -10.22
N PRO A 207 -5.92 -21.73 -11.26
CA PRO A 207 -5.43 -20.84 -12.32
C PRO A 207 -6.50 -20.15 -13.15
N VAL A 208 -7.75 -20.63 -13.10
CA VAL A 208 -8.86 -20.18 -13.96
C VAL A 208 -9.98 -19.47 -13.16
N ALA A 209 -9.77 -19.26 -11.86
CA ALA A 209 -10.69 -18.53 -10.98
C ALA A 209 -10.59 -17.02 -11.20
#